data_AF-A0A969WZQ8-F1
#
_entry.id   AF-A0A969WZQ8-F1
#
_cell.length_a   1.000
_cell.length_b   1.000
_cell.length_c   1.000
_cell.angle_alpha   90.00
_cell.angle_beta   90.00
_cell.angle_gamma   90.00
#
_symmetry.space_group_name_H-M   'P 1'
#
loop_
_entity.id
_entity.type
_entity.pdbx_description
1 polymer ?
#
loop_
_entity_poly.entity_id
_entity_poly.type
_entity_poly.pdbx_seq_one_letter_code
_entity_poly.pdbx_strand_id
1 'polypeptide(L)' 'INSDNESKKLDVDYIVFSNNPQIKLSEIPEYFNFKEIIIDASNYKSNTDKWIAENQDLNFKLFDIREQGAFVLKIE' A
#
# COMPACT_ATOMS: atom_id res chain seq x y z
N ILE A 1 4.03 14.18 -32.50
CA ILE A 1 4.66 14.51 -31.20
C ILE A 1 4.60 13.21 -30.42
N ASN A 2 5.73 12.49 -30.35
CA ASN A 2 5.77 11.16 -29.74
C ASN A 2 5.73 11.33 -28.22
N SER A 3 4.77 10.66 -27.58
CA SER A 3 4.50 10.71 -26.14
C SER A 3 5.10 9.47 -25.47
N ASP A 4 6.43 9.34 -25.50
CA ASP A 4 7.13 8.19 -24.91
C ASP A 4 7.87 8.60 -23.64
N ASN A 5 7.10 9.03 -22.64
CA ASN A 5 7.53 8.99 -21.23
C ASN A 5 6.42 8.28 -20.44
N GLU A 6 6.06 7.07 -20.84
CA GLU A 6 5.36 6.17 -19.91
C GLU A 6 6.35 5.86 -18.79
N SER A 7 6.20 6.54 -17.64
CA SER A 7 6.88 6.14 -16.42
C SER A 7 6.48 4.70 -16.12
N LYS A 8 7.37 3.76 -16.40
CA LYS A 8 7.11 2.34 -16.21
C LYS A 8 6.88 2.10 -14.71
N LYS A 9 5.65 1.70 -14.36
CA LYS A 9 5.30 1.30 -13.00
C LYS A 9 6.20 0.16 -12.54
N LEU A 10 6.54 0.13 -11.26
CA LEU A 10 7.28 -0.96 -10.67
C LEU A 10 6.33 -2.09 -10.28
N ASP A 11 6.58 -3.29 -10.79
CA ASP A 11 5.85 -4.49 -10.40
C ASP A 11 6.43 -5.01 -9.07
N VAL A 12 5.60 -5.07 -8.04
CA VAL A 12 5.95 -5.61 -6.73
C VAL A 12 4.82 -6.51 -6.22
N ASP A 13 5.13 -7.49 -5.37
CA ASP A 13 4.06 -8.27 -4.73
C ASP A 13 3.42 -7.48 -3.58
N TYR A 14 4.26 -6.85 -2.76
CA TYR A 14 3.86 -6.20 -1.52
C TYR A 14 4.41 -4.79 -1.41
N ILE A 15 3.60 -3.90 -0.84
CA ILE A 15 4.02 -2.57 -0.42
C ILE A 15 3.88 -2.49 1.10
N VAL A 16 4.95 -2.14 1.80
CA VAL A 16 4.93 -1.97 3.26
C VAL A 16 4.95 -0.50 3.61
N PHE A 17 3.95 -0.04 4.36
CA PHE A 17 3.95 1.30 4.92
C PHE A 17 4.63 1.25 6.28
N SER A 18 5.76 1.95 6.38
CA SER A 18 6.60 2.00 7.58
C SER A 18 6.97 3.45 7.91
N ASN A 19 7.03 3.74 9.20
CA ASN A 19 7.48 5.02 9.77
C ASN A 19 6.66 6.24 9.30
N ASN A 20 5.33 6.13 9.27
CA ASN A 20 4.42 7.26 9.03
C ASN A 20 4.59 7.98 7.66
N PRO A 21 4.60 7.25 6.53
CA PRO A 21 4.73 7.86 5.22
C PRO A 21 3.56 8.81 4.95
N GLN A 22 3.84 9.92 4.26
CA GLN A 22 2.83 10.87 3.82
C GLN A 22 2.38 10.51 2.41
N ILE A 23 1.39 9.62 2.31
CA ILE A 23 0.90 9.06 1.05
C ILE A 23 -0.61 8.96 1.05
N LYS A 24 -1.22 9.11 -0.13
CA LYS A 24 -2.60 8.73 -0.39
C LYS A 24 -2.63 7.39 -1.08
N LEU A 25 -3.56 6.52 -0.71
CA LEU A 25 -3.69 5.23 -1.37
C LEU A 25 -4.00 5.40 -2.87
N SER A 26 -4.76 6.42 -3.24
CA SER A 26 -5.14 6.68 -4.63
C SER A 26 -3.96 6.94 -5.57
N GLU A 27 -2.82 7.40 -5.03
CA GLU A 27 -1.61 7.72 -5.80
C GLU A 27 -0.73 6.47 -6.02
N ILE A 28 -0.90 5.41 -5.23
CA ILE A 28 -0.06 4.19 -5.31
C ILE A 28 -0.11 3.54 -6.71
N PRO A 29 -1.27 3.39 -7.38
CA PRO A 29 -1.32 2.80 -8.71
C PRO A 29 -0.63 3.62 -9.80
N GLU A 30 -0.24 4.88 -9.55
CA GLU A 30 0.53 5.67 -10.50
C GLU A 30 1.98 5.17 -10.60
N TYR A 31 2.50 4.58 -9.52
CA TYR A 31 3.90 4.17 -9.39
C TYR A 31 4.09 2.64 -9.38
N PHE A 32 3.10 1.89 -8.90
CA PHE A 32 3.24 0.45 -8.65
C PHE A 32 2.10 -0.36 -9.24
N ASN A 33 2.43 -1.54 -9.75
CA ASN A 33 1.47 -2.65 -9.82
C ASN A 33 1.76 -3.55 -8.61
N PHE A 34 0.73 -3.87 -7.82
CA PHE A 34 0.90 -4.55 -6.54
C PHE A 34 -0.26 -5.50 -6.22
N LYS A 35 -0.01 -6.48 -5.33
CA LYS A 35 -1.05 -7.44 -4.89
C LYS A 35 -1.64 -7.08 -3.53
N GLU A 36 -0.83 -6.54 -2.62
CA GLU A 36 -1.27 -6.28 -1.25
C GLU A 36 -0.43 -5.18 -0.58
N ILE A 37 -1.08 -4.35 0.23
CA ILE A 37 -0.45 -3.35 1.07
C ILE A 37 -0.43 -3.89 2.51
N ILE A 38 0.70 -3.74 3.18
CA ILE A 38 0.90 -4.12 4.58
C ILE A 38 1.15 -2.83 5.38
N ILE A 39 0.27 -2.55 6.34
CA ILE A 39 0.45 -1.45 7.29
C ILE A 39 1.18 -2.01 8.49
N ASP A 40 2.42 -1.59 8.68
CA ASP A 40 3.18 -1.99 9.84
C ASP A 40 2.72 -1.25 11.12
N ALA A 41 3.11 -1.79 12.27
CA ALA A 41 2.73 -1.24 13.56
C ALA A 41 3.39 0.12 13.89
N SER A 42 4.43 0.53 13.16
CA SER A 42 5.17 1.77 13.41
C SER A 42 4.40 3.04 13.01
N ASN A 43 3.33 2.89 12.24
CA ASN A 43 2.48 4.02 11.86
C ASN A 43 1.64 4.54 13.05
N TYR A 44 1.10 5.74 12.96
CA TYR A 44 0.09 6.24 13.90
C TYR A 44 -1.28 5.67 13.54
N LYS A 45 -2.09 5.35 14.54
CA LYS A 45 -3.46 4.87 14.34
C LYS A 45 -4.29 5.83 13.47
N SER A 46 -4.11 7.14 13.63
CA SER A 46 -4.79 8.14 12.80
C SER A 46 -4.43 8.09 11.32
N ASN A 47 -3.21 7.68 10.95
CA ASN A 47 -2.85 7.47 9.54
C ASN A 47 -3.44 6.17 9.02
N THR A 48 -3.38 5.11 9.82
CA THR A 48 -3.99 3.81 9.49
C THR A 48 -5.50 3.94 9.27
N ASP A 49 -6.22 4.61 10.16
CA ASP A 49 -7.67 4.81 10.05
C ASP A 49 -8.02 5.62 8.79
N LYS A 50 -7.20 6.61 8.40
CA LYS A 50 -7.37 7.36 7.14
C LYS A 50 -7.20 6.47 5.91
N TRP A 51 -6.15 5.65 5.87
CA TRP A 51 -5.93 4.72 4.76
C TRP A 51 -7.04 3.68 4.68
N ILE A 52 -7.49 3.12 5.81
CA ILE A 52 -8.61 2.17 5.83
C ILE A 52 -9.89 2.82 5.29
N ALA A 53 -10.17 4.08 5.66
CA ALA A 53 -11.31 4.83 5.15
C ALA A 53 -11.19 5.09 3.64
N GLU A 54 -10.04 5.56 3.16
CA GLU A 54 -9.77 5.76 1.72
C GLU A 54 -9.91 4.44 0.93
N ASN A 55 -9.52 3.32 1.54
CA ASN A 55 -9.61 2.01 0.91
C ASN A 55 -11.04 1.48 0.73
N GLN A 56 -12.05 2.08 1.37
CA GLN A 56 -13.46 1.69 1.18
C GLN A 56 -13.90 1.90 -0.28
N ASP A 57 -13.36 2.91 -0.95
CA ASP A 57 -13.66 3.21 -2.35
C ASP A 57 -12.70 2.48 -3.31
N LEU A 58 -11.43 2.33 -2.91
CA LEU A 58 -10.37 1.77 -3.77
C LEU A 58 -10.33 0.24 -3.80
N ASN A 59 -10.80 -0.41 -2.74
CA ASN A 59 -10.85 -1.87 -2.60
C ASN A 59 -9.49 -2.58 -2.79
N PHE A 60 -8.38 -1.98 -2.35
CA PHE A 60 -7.10 -2.66 -2.31
C PHE A 60 -7.08 -3.73 -1.23
N LYS A 61 -6.30 -4.79 -1.45
CA LYS A 61 -6.00 -5.75 -0.38
C LYS A 61 -5.04 -5.10 0.61
N LEU A 62 -5.51 -4.93 1.84
CA LEU A 62 -4.82 -4.19 2.90
C LEU A 62 -4.72 -5.05 4.15
N PHE A 63 -3.52 -5.16 4.71
CA PHE A 63 -3.24 -5.93 5.92
C PHE A 63 -2.72 -5.02 7.04
N ASP A 64 -3.51 -4.81 8.10
CA ASP A 64 -3.07 -4.06 9.28
C ASP A 64 -2.50 -5.01 10.34
N ILE A 65 -1.19 -4.91 10.59
CA ILE A 65 -0.49 -5.74 11.57
C ILE A 65 -1.01 -5.54 13.00
N ARG A 66 -1.52 -4.34 13.35
CA ARG A 66 -2.03 -4.10 14.71
C ARG A 66 -3.32 -4.86 14.99
N GLU A 67 -4.18 -4.93 13.99
CA GLU A 67 -5.50 -5.57 14.12
C GLU A 67 -5.46 -7.07 13.80
N GLN A 68 -4.62 -7.48 12.85
CA GLN A 68 -4.60 -8.84 12.32
C GLN A 68 -3.38 -9.67 12.77
N GLY A 69 -2.46 -9.06 13.54
CA GLY A 69 -1.26 -9.72 14.04
C GLY A 69 -0.14 -9.83 13.01
N ALA A 70 0.76 -10.80 13.19
CA ALA A 70 1.93 -10.95 12.33
C ALA A 70 1.53 -11.34 10.89
N PHE A 71 2.04 -10.61 9.91
CA PHE A 71 1.96 -11.02 8.50
C PHE A 71 2.95 -12.16 8.25
N VAL A 72 2.44 -13.34 7.86
CA VAL A 72 3.26 -14.54 7.62
C VAL A 72 3.18 -14.93 6.15
N LEU A 73 4.33 -14.92 5.48
CA LEU A 73 4.46 -15.39 4.10
C LEU A 73 5.08 -16.79 4.09
N LYS A 74 4.47 -17.69 3.31
CA LYS A 74 5.11 -18.96 2.95
C LYS A 74 5.86 -18.77 1.65
N ILE A 75 7.17 -18.96 1.68
CA ILE A 75 8.02 -18.94 0.49
C ILE A 75 8.10 -20.38 -0.04
N GLU A 76 7.96 -20.54 -1.35
CA GLU A 76 8.14 -21.82 -2.06
C GLU A 76 9.52 -21.92 -2.72
#